data_AF-A0A7Z9RYI4-F1
#
_entry.id   AF-A0A7Z9RYI4-F1
#
_cell.length_a   1.000
_cell.length_b   1.000
_cell.length_c   1.000
_cell.angle_alpha   90.00
_cell.angle_beta   90.00
_cell.angle_gamma   90.00
#
_symmetry.space_group_name_H-M   'P 1'
#
loop_
_entity.id
_entity.type
_entity.pdbx_description
1 polymer ?
#
loop_
_entity_poly.entity_id
_entity_poly.type
_entity_poly.pdbx_seq_one_letter_code
_entity_poly.pdbx_strand_id
1 'polypeptide(L)'
;MVGLGDPDVAEYPNYASAFAVRCLVAAGGQPDRDLIELICRYLKSQQFSDERGFGRDHPVHGAWGFGGPLPLGGSPGHVDISYTRHVLEALHDADAIDEELASRAQLFLNRMQREGGFYFSPVVGAANKGRTAASEDGEGIIYLPYATATSEGVLALVASGVKLDDRRVLGALEWLEAHPDLDHPGGIPLDHPEKWGQVLFYYHVAIRGEIAIANGKSDYLLEPLTILLADRQRVDGSFVNPHGTLMKEDDPILATALAITALGAVLSR
;
A
#
# COMPACT_ATOMS: atom_id res chain seq x y z
N MET A 1 21.66 -3.66 4.33
CA MET A 1 20.23 -3.61 3.95
C MET A 1 19.53 -4.79 4.56
N VAL A 2 18.33 -4.60 5.11
CA VAL A 2 17.53 -5.69 5.67
C VAL A 2 16.84 -6.42 4.52
N GLY A 3 16.72 -7.75 4.61
CA GLY A 3 16.16 -8.57 3.54
C GLY A 3 17.08 -8.69 2.33
N LEU A 4 18.39 -8.72 2.56
CA LEU A 4 19.40 -9.17 1.58
C LEU A 4 20.35 -10.12 2.31
N GLY A 5 20.30 -11.42 2.02
CA GLY A 5 21.22 -12.39 2.60
C GLY A 5 20.73 -13.83 2.67
N ASP A 6 19.45 -14.12 2.40
CA ASP A 6 18.94 -15.50 2.37
C ASP A 6 18.85 -16.00 0.92
N PRO A 7 19.68 -16.97 0.49
CA PRO A 7 19.63 -17.49 -0.87
C PRO A 7 18.39 -18.36 -1.15
N ASP A 8 17.69 -18.81 -0.11
CA ASP A 8 16.59 -19.77 -0.19
C ASP A 8 15.21 -19.11 -0.03
N VAL A 9 15.16 -17.84 0.38
CA VAL A 9 13.92 -17.09 0.60
C VAL A 9 13.87 -15.87 -0.34
N ALA A 10 12.75 -15.69 -1.04
CA ALA A 10 12.50 -14.43 -1.74
C ALA A 10 12.36 -13.31 -0.70
N GLU A 11 13.41 -12.52 -0.56
CA GLU A 11 13.41 -11.39 0.36
C GLU A 11 12.74 -10.18 -0.31
N TYR A 12 12.11 -9.32 0.50
CA TYR A 12 11.49 -8.07 0.06
C TYR A 12 12.30 -6.85 0.58
N PRO A 13 13.52 -6.61 0.05
CA PRO A 13 14.45 -5.63 0.61
C PRO A 13 13.86 -4.24 0.80
N ASN A 14 13.11 -3.74 -0.19
CA ASN A 14 12.51 -2.40 -0.12
C ASN A 14 11.49 -2.32 1.01
N TYR A 15 10.61 -3.32 1.15
CA TYR A 15 9.64 -3.39 2.25
C TYR A 15 10.32 -3.47 3.62
N ALA A 16 11.23 -4.43 3.78
CA ALA A 16 11.90 -4.66 5.05
C ALA A 16 12.70 -3.42 5.48
N SER A 17 13.36 -2.77 4.52
CA SER A 17 14.12 -1.54 4.74
C SER A 17 13.22 -0.35 5.04
N ALA A 18 12.07 -0.22 4.37
CA ALA A 18 11.09 0.82 4.65
C ALA A 18 10.54 0.70 6.07
N PHE A 19 10.09 -0.50 6.48
CA PHE A 19 9.63 -0.74 7.86
C PHE A 19 10.74 -0.49 8.88
N ALA A 20 11.99 -0.88 8.58
CA ALA A 20 13.12 -0.60 9.46
C ALA A 20 13.31 0.91 9.69
N VAL A 21 13.25 1.73 8.64
CA VAL A 21 13.33 3.20 8.77
C VAL A 21 12.19 3.73 9.63
N ARG A 22 10.94 3.34 9.35
CA ARG A 22 9.78 3.81 10.12
C ARG A 22 9.90 3.47 11.60
N CYS A 23 10.34 2.26 11.93
CA CYS A 23 10.59 1.84 13.32
C CYS A 23 11.71 2.65 13.98
N LEU A 24 12.84 2.87 13.30
CA LEU A 24 13.97 3.64 13.84
C LEU A 24 13.61 5.11 14.06
N VAL A 25 12.89 5.72 13.11
CA VAL A 25 12.36 7.08 13.24
C VAL A 25 11.42 7.18 14.43
N ALA A 26 10.46 6.25 14.56
CA ALA A 26 9.52 6.23 15.67
C ALA A 26 10.19 6.02 17.04
N ALA A 27 11.29 5.25 17.10
CA ALA A 27 12.07 5.06 18.31
C ALA A 27 12.86 6.31 18.74
N GLY A 28 13.21 7.20 17.80
CA GLY A 28 13.78 8.52 18.07
C GLY A 28 15.22 8.52 18.60
N GLY A 29 15.99 7.43 18.41
CA GLY A 29 17.36 7.32 18.89
C GLY A 29 18.36 8.16 18.09
N GLN A 30 19.17 8.99 18.77
CA GLN A 30 20.26 9.74 18.11
C GLN A 30 21.29 8.86 17.36
N PRO A 31 21.71 7.67 17.87
CA PRO A 31 22.65 6.80 17.17
C PRO A 31 22.14 6.22 15.85
N ASP A 32 20.82 6.28 15.59
CA ASP A 32 20.21 5.64 14.43
C ASP A 32 20.26 6.50 13.16
N ARG A 33 20.68 7.78 13.26
CA ARG A 33 20.69 8.73 12.13
C ARG A 33 21.51 8.24 10.95
N ASP A 34 22.75 7.82 11.17
CA ASP A 34 23.62 7.35 10.10
C ASP A 34 23.06 6.09 9.40
N LEU A 35 22.39 5.23 10.19
CA LEU A 35 21.73 4.04 9.68
C LEU A 35 20.48 4.39 8.86
N ILE A 36 19.66 5.31 9.34
CA ILE A 36 18.48 5.84 8.62
C ILE A 36 18.94 6.45 7.28
N GLU A 37 19.94 7.33 7.29
CA GLU A 37 20.47 7.96 6.07
C GLU A 37 21.03 6.93 5.08
N LEU A 38 21.72 5.89 5.57
CA LEU A 38 22.19 4.80 4.75
C LEU A 38 21.04 4.04 4.08
N ILE A 39 19.99 3.70 4.83
CA ILE A 39 18.84 2.98 4.31
C ILE A 39 18.04 3.86 3.33
N CYS A 40 17.84 5.15 3.64
CA CYS A 40 17.16 6.10 2.76
C CYS A 40 17.91 6.24 1.42
N ARG A 41 19.25 6.32 1.43
CA ARG A 41 20.04 6.34 0.19
C ARG A 41 19.83 5.08 -0.64
N TYR A 42 19.78 3.91 -0.01
CA TYR A 42 19.42 2.69 -0.71
C TYR A 42 18.02 2.78 -1.31
N LEU A 43 17.00 3.11 -0.53
CA LEU A 43 15.62 3.20 -1.02
C LEU A 43 15.49 4.16 -2.21
N LYS A 44 16.13 5.34 -2.15
CA LYS A 44 16.20 6.28 -3.27
C LYS A 44 16.81 5.67 -4.53
N SER A 45 17.93 4.96 -4.38
CA SER A 45 18.59 4.27 -5.51
C SER A 45 17.74 3.16 -6.12
N GLN A 46 16.69 2.70 -5.42
CA GLN A 46 15.82 1.63 -5.89
C GLN A 46 14.63 2.11 -6.71
N GLN A 47 14.35 3.42 -6.78
CA GLN A 47 13.23 3.93 -7.57
C GLN A 47 13.43 3.59 -9.04
N PHE A 48 12.39 3.12 -9.71
CA PHE A 48 12.45 2.90 -11.16
C PHE A 48 12.54 4.25 -11.89
N SER A 49 13.63 4.44 -12.61
CA SER A 49 13.97 5.67 -13.32
C SER A 49 14.79 5.35 -14.57
N ASP A 50 15.14 6.39 -15.34
CA ASP A 50 16.03 6.28 -16.48
C ASP A 50 17.37 5.63 -16.10
N GLU A 51 17.95 5.95 -14.93
CA GLU A 51 19.19 5.32 -14.44
C GLU A 51 19.05 3.81 -14.17
N ARG A 52 17.83 3.36 -13.87
CA ARG A 52 17.52 1.93 -13.68
C ARG A 52 16.98 1.25 -14.94
N GLY A 53 16.96 1.95 -16.09
CA GLY A 53 16.47 1.40 -17.36
C GLY A 53 14.95 1.50 -17.57
N PHE A 54 14.25 2.23 -16.70
CA PHE A 54 12.80 2.45 -16.80
C PHE A 54 12.56 3.92 -17.18
N GLY A 55 12.68 4.22 -18.47
CA GLY A 55 12.46 5.57 -18.97
C GLY A 55 11.05 6.08 -18.69
N ARG A 56 10.84 7.39 -18.82
CA ARG A 56 9.59 8.07 -18.44
C ARG A 56 8.32 7.37 -18.91
N ASP A 57 8.27 6.84 -20.13
CA ASP A 57 7.09 6.19 -20.71
C ASP A 57 6.85 4.76 -20.22
N HIS A 58 7.82 4.16 -19.53
CA HIS A 58 7.68 2.83 -18.96
C HIS A 58 6.57 2.82 -17.88
N PRO A 59 5.66 1.83 -17.86
CA PRO A 59 4.52 1.82 -16.92
C PRO A 59 4.89 1.93 -15.44
N VAL A 60 6.05 1.37 -15.06
CA VAL A 60 6.55 1.39 -13.67
C VAL A 60 7.48 2.57 -13.33
N HIS A 61 7.75 3.48 -14.26
CA HIS A 61 8.62 4.64 -13.98
C HIS A 61 8.08 5.44 -12.80
N GLY A 62 8.91 5.62 -11.77
CA GLY A 62 8.61 6.29 -10.52
C GLY A 62 8.17 5.39 -9.37
N ALA A 63 7.91 4.11 -9.62
CA ALA A 63 7.52 3.14 -8.60
C ALA A 63 8.71 2.44 -7.94
N TRP A 64 8.40 1.58 -6.96
CA TRP A 64 9.31 0.59 -6.38
C TRP A 64 8.75 -0.82 -6.54
N GLY A 65 9.64 -1.81 -6.67
CA GLY A 65 9.31 -3.24 -6.58
C GLY A 65 9.98 -3.89 -5.37
N PHE A 66 10.29 -5.19 -5.45
CA PHE A 66 10.93 -5.95 -4.36
C PHE A 66 12.21 -5.31 -3.81
N GLY A 67 13.04 -4.73 -4.69
CA GLY A 67 14.34 -4.15 -4.34
C GLY A 67 15.50 -5.09 -4.66
N GLY A 68 16.71 -4.54 -4.69
CA GLY A 68 17.92 -5.26 -5.07
C GLY A 68 18.19 -5.25 -6.59
N PRO A 69 19.03 -6.17 -7.07
CA PRO A 69 19.31 -6.32 -8.50
C PRO A 69 18.04 -6.56 -9.30
N LEU A 70 17.97 -6.02 -10.52
CA LEU A 70 16.85 -6.30 -11.40
C LEU A 70 16.88 -7.78 -11.82
N PRO A 71 15.71 -8.43 -11.96
CA PRO A 71 15.60 -9.73 -12.59
C PRO A 71 16.28 -9.79 -13.97
N LEU A 72 16.53 -11.02 -14.43
CA LEU A 72 17.07 -11.31 -15.75
C LEU A 72 16.31 -10.53 -16.85
N GLY A 73 17.07 -9.92 -17.76
CA GLY A 73 16.52 -9.12 -18.86
C GLY A 73 16.11 -7.70 -18.47
N GLY A 74 16.40 -7.24 -17.24
CA GLY A 74 16.06 -5.88 -16.80
C GLY A 74 14.57 -5.69 -16.52
N SER A 75 13.83 -6.78 -16.31
CA SER A 75 12.42 -6.73 -15.94
C SER A 75 12.22 -5.95 -14.63
N PRO A 76 11.12 -5.20 -14.46
CA PRO A 76 10.83 -4.55 -13.18
C PRO A 76 10.46 -5.55 -12.07
N GLY A 77 10.23 -6.82 -12.41
CA GLY A 77 9.74 -7.82 -11.48
C GLY A 77 8.32 -7.50 -10.99
N HIS A 78 8.06 -7.74 -9.71
CA HIS A 78 6.78 -7.43 -9.10
C HIS A 78 6.74 -5.96 -8.66
N VAL A 79 5.71 -5.24 -9.09
CA VAL A 79 5.52 -3.82 -8.80
C VAL A 79 4.04 -3.58 -8.50
N ASP A 80 3.75 -2.90 -7.40
CA ASP A 80 2.41 -2.44 -7.07
C ASP A 80 2.46 -1.13 -6.26
N ILE A 81 1.29 -0.57 -5.96
CA ILE A 81 1.20 0.66 -5.17
C ILE A 81 1.78 0.45 -3.77
N SER A 82 1.65 -0.73 -3.16
CA SER A 82 2.03 -0.91 -1.76
C SER A 82 3.55 -0.87 -1.56
N TYR A 83 4.34 -1.46 -2.46
CA TYR A 83 5.80 -1.24 -2.46
C TYR A 83 6.15 0.25 -2.54
N THR A 84 5.46 0.98 -3.42
CA THR A 84 5.70 2.41 -3.63
C THR A 84 5.29 3.22 -2.40
N ARG A 85 4.11 2.96 -1.84
CA ARG A 85 3.57 3.61 -0.65
C ARG A 85 4.53 3.48 0.52
N HIS A 86 4.93 2.27 0.88
CA HIS A 86 5.71 2.08 2.10
C HIS A 86 7.11 2.66 2.00
N VAL A 87 7.73 2.64 0.81
CA VAL A 87 8.98 3.37 0.59
C VAL A 87 8.79 4.87 0.71
N LEU A 88 7.71 5.43 0.15
CA LEU A 88 7.39 6.84 0.28
C LEU A 88 7.13 7.23 1.74
N GLU A 89 6.35 6.45 2.49
CA GLU A 89 6.12 6.69 3.93
C GLU A 89 7.45 6.68 4.70
N ALA A 90 8.31 5.70 4.46
CA ALA A 90 9.61 5.63 5.12
C ALA A 90 10.52 6.82 4.79
N LEU A 91 10.54 7.25 3.53
CA LEU A 91 11.31 8.43 3.12
C LEU A 91 10.69 9.73 3.65
N HIS A 92 9.36 9.80 3.75
CA HIS A 92 8.64 10.94 4.32
C HIS A 92 8.94 11.08 5.82
N ASP A 93 8.80 9.98 6.58
CA ASP A 93 9.07 9.93 8.02
C ASP A 93 10.51 10.35 8.34
N ALA A 94 11.45 10.09 7.43
CA ALA A 94 12.87 10.47 7.53
C ALA A 94 13.22 11.84 6.91
N ASP A 95 12.24 12.64 6.46
CA ASP A 95 12.45 13.91 5.74
C ASP A 95 13.43 13.79 4.55
N ALA A 96 13.33 12.68 3.83
CA ALA A 96 14.26 12.27 2.79
C ALA A 96 13.64 12.33 1.39
N ILE A 97 12.47 12.91 1.18
CA ILE A 97 11.87 13.06 -0.16
C ILE A 97 12.35 14.36 -0.80
N ASP A 98 12.94 14.25 -1.99
CA ASP A 98 13.25 15.40 -2.84
C ASP A 98 12.20 15.57 -3.97
N GLU A 99 12.18 16.75 -4.59
CA GLU A 99 11.18 17.12 -5.60
C GLU A 99 11.17 16.18 -6.80
N GLU A 100 12.33 15.69 -7.23
CA GLU A 100 12.46 14.81 -8.38
C GLU A 100 11.95 13.40 -8.07
N LEU A 101 12.27 12.84 -6.90
CA LEU A 101 11.73 11.56 -6.43
C LEU A 101 10.21 11.64 -6.28
N ALA A 102 9.71 12.71 -5.68
CA ALA A 102 8.27 12.95 -5.52
C ALA A 102 7.58 13.05 -6.88
N SER A 103 8.12 13.82 -7.82
CA SER A 103 7.55 14.01 -9.16
C SER A 103 7.43 12.70 -9.94
N ARG A 104 8.45 11.84 -9.88
CA ARG A 104 8.42 10.51 -10.50
C ARG A 104 7.37 9.61 -9.85
N ALA A 105 7.33 9.56 -8.53
CA ALA A 105 6.34 8.77 -7.80
C ALA A 105 4.90 9.22 -8.10
N GLN A 106 4.67 10.54 -8.13
CA GLN A 106 3.36 11.10 -8.46
C GLN A 106 2.93 10.83 -9.90
N LEU A 107 3.88 10.74 -10.85
CA LEU A 107 3.60 10.30 -12.23
C LEU A 107 3.12 8.85 -12.25
N PHE A 108 3.79 7.95 -11.52
CA PHE A 108 3.34 6.56 -11.38
C PHE A 108 1.93 6.50 -10.79
N LEU A 109 1.70 7.16 -9.65
CA LEU A 109 0.40 7.14 -8.97
C LEU A 109 -0.72 7.70 -9.86
N ASN A 110 -0.45 8.75 -10.65
CA ASN A 110 -1.41 9.27 -11.61
C ASN A 110 -1.80 8.24 -12.70
N ARG A 111 -0.90 7.33 -13.09
CA ARG A 111 -1.23 6.25 -14.03
C ARG A 111 -2.10 5.18 -13.41
N MET A 112 -1.97 4.98 -12.10
CA MET A 112 -2.70 3.98 -11.33
C MET A 112 -4.11 4.40 -10.95
N GLN A 113 -4.42 5.71 -11.02
CA GLN A 113 -5.73 6.25 -10.70
C GLN A 113 -6.68 6.19 -11.90
N ARG A 114 -7.90 5.68 -11.68
CA ARG A 114 -8.97 5.56 -12.67
C ARG A 114 -10.32 5.80 -12.01
N GLU A 115 -11.22 6.53 -12.68
CA GLU A 115 -12.60 6.74 -12.19
C GLU A 115 -12.68 7.19 -10.72
N GLY A 116 -11.74 8.04 -10.29
CA GLY A 116 -11.61 8.49 -8.90
C GLY A 116 -10.82 7.54 -8.00
N GLY A 117 -10.92 6.22 -8.17
CA GLY A 117 -10.20 5.23 -7.37
C GLY A 117 -8.87 4.73 -7.98
N PHE A 118 -8.26 3.71 -7.39
CA PHE A 118 -7.01 3.12 -7.90
C PHE A 118 -7.11 1.61 -8.16
N TYR A 119 -6.39 1.14 -9.17
CA TYR A 119 -6.00 -0.26 -9.34
C TYR A 119 -4.55 -0.46 -8.86
N PHE A 120 -4.09 -1.70 -8.70
CA PHE A 120 -2.95 -2.01 -7.83
C PHE A 120 -1.61 -2.18 -8.54
N SER A 121 -1.60 -2.82 -9.72
CA SER A 121 -0.36 -3.04 -10.48
C SER A 121 -0.57 -2.88 -11.98
N PRO A 122 0.35 -2.19 -12.71
CA PRO A 122 0.28 -2.09 -14.16
C PRO A 122 0.93 -3.29 -14.87
N VAL A 123 1.75 -4.08 -14.18
CA VAL A 123 2.57 -5.15 -14.79
C VAL A 123 2.30 -6.53 -14.20
N VAL A 124 1.64 -6.62 -13.04
CA VAL A 124 1.26 -7.88 -12.38
C VAL A 124 -0.26 -7.99 -12.36
N GLY A 125 -0.83 -8.58 -13.42
CA GLY A 125 -2.29 -8.69 -13.54
C GLY A 125 -2.96 -9.39 -12.36
N ALA A 126 -2.38 -10.48 -11.87
CA ALA A 126 -2.89 -11.24 -10.72
C ALA A 126 -2.87 -10.47 -9.40
N ALA A 127 -2.14 -9.35 -9.31
CA ALA A 127 -2.14 -8.51 -8.11
C ALA A 127 -3.37 -7.57 -8.05
N ASN A 128 -4.08 -7.39 -9.18
CA ASN A 128 -5.32 -6.63 -9.24
C ASN A 128 -6.51 -7.50 -8.85
N LYS A 129 -7.12 -7.21 -7.70
CA LYS A 129 -8.26 -7.98 -7.16
C LYS A 129 -9.64 -7.39 -7.52
N GLY A 130 -9.65 -6.20 -8.12
CA GLY A 130 -10.86 -5.53 -8.58
C GLY A 130 -11.43 -6.17 -9.85
N ARG A 131 -12.58 -5.64 -10.31
CA ARG A 131 -13.14 -6.00 -11.62
C ARG A 131 -12.20 -5.62 -12.76
N THR A 132 -12.42 -6.24 -13.91
CA THR A 132 -11.76 -5.89 -15.16
C THR A 132 -12.79 -5.53 -16.23
N ALA A 133 -12.37 -4.73 -17.20
CA ALA A 133 -13.12 -4.43 -18.41
C ALA A 133 -12.23 -4.64 -19.64
N ALA A 134 -12.83 -4.88 -20.80
CA ALA A 134 -12.11 -4.87 -22.06
C ALA A 134 -11.73 -3.43 -22.43
N SER A 135 -10.55 -3.26 -23.06
CA SER A 135 -10.19 -1.97 -23.66
C SER A 135 -11.15 -1.61 -24.81
N GLU A 136 -11.33 -0.31 -25.06
CA GLU A 136 -12.22 0.20 -26.13
C GLU A 136 -11.78 -0.24 -27.53
N ASP A 137 -10.47 -0.42 -27.73
CA ASP A 137 -9.88 -0.93 -28.97
C ASP A 137 -9.86 -2.47 -29.05
N GLY A 138 -10.37 -3.15 -28.02
CA GLY A 138 -10.40 -4.61 -27.91
C GLY A 138 -9.04 -5.24 -27.56
N GLU A 139 -7.98 -4.43 -27.43
CA GLU A 139 -6.62 -4.88 -27.14
C GLU A 139 -6.27 -4.57 -25.69
N GLY A 140 -6.34 -5.60 -24.83
CA GLY A 140 -5.89 -5.53 -23.45
C GLY A 140 -6.99 -5.42 -22.39
N ILE A 141 -6.53 -5.36 -21.13
CA ILE A 141 -7.37 -5.42 -19.93
C ILE A 141 -7.28 -4.10 -19.20
N ILE A 142 -8.44 -3.51 -18.91
CA ILE A 142 -8.58 -2.38 -17.99
C ILE A 142 -8.86 -2.95 -16.60
N TYR A 143 -8.00 -2.60 -15.64
CA TYR A 143 -8.23 -2.90 -14.22
C TYR A 143 -9.06 -1.78 -13.59
N LEU A 144 -10.14 -2.15 -12.89
CA LEU A 144 -11.03 -1.20 -12.23
C LEU A 144 -10.66 -0.98 -10.77
N PRO A 145 -11.02 0.17 -10.19
CA PRO A 145 -10.72 0.48 -8.81
C PRO A 145 -11.34 -0.46 -7.78
N TYR A 146 -10.66 -0.58 -6.64
CA TYR A 146 -11.19 -1.26 -5.45
C TYR A 146 -10.64 -0.64 -4.17
N ALA A 147 -11.31 -0.88 -3.03
CA ALA A 147 -11.14 -0.10 -1.81
C ALA A 147 -9.72 -0.15 -1.22
N THR A 148 -9.10 -1.33 -1.19
CA THR A 148 -7.73 -1.45 -0.65
C THR A 148 -6.70 -0.79 -1.56
N ALA A 149 -6.77 -0.97 -2.88
CA ALA A 149 -5.88 -0.26 -3.80
C ALA A 149 -6.10 1.26 -3.80
N THR A 150 -7.35 1.71 -3.66
CA THR A 150 -7.68 3.14 -3.56
C THR A 150 -7.13 3.74 -2.29
N SER A 151 -7.21 3.03 -1.17
CA SER A 151 -6.62 3.45 0.10
C SER A 151 -5.09 3.51 0.01
N GLU A 152 -4.45 2.51 -0.60
CA GLU A 152 -3.02 2.51 -0.90
C GLU A 152 -2.60 3.74 -1.73
N GLY A 153 -3.38 4.07 -2.77
CA GLY A 153 -3.11 5.21 -3.66
C GLY A 153 -3.19 6.56 -2.94
N VAL A 154 -4.19 6.75 -2.08
CA VAL A 154 -4.32 7.98 -1.26
C VAL A 154 -3.13 8.14 -0.33
N LEU A 155 -2.78 7.09 0.42
CA LEU A 155 -1.67 7.15 1.38
C LEU A 155 -0.34 7.38 0.67
N ALA A 156 -0.12 6.75 -0.50
CA ALA A 156 1.06 6.99 -1.31
C ALA A 156 1.13 8.42 -1.87
N LEU A 157 0.01 8.99 -2.31
CA LEU A 157 -0.05 10.39 -2.75
C LEU A 157 0.35 11.33 -1.61
N VAL A 158 -0.25 11.17 -0.43
CA VAL A 158 0.06 12.00 0.75
C VAL A 158 1.52 11.85 1.16
N ALA A 159 2.04 10.62 1.23
CA ALA A 159 3.44 10.36 1.56
C ALA A 159 4.40 11.03 0.55
N SER A 160 4.02 11.09 -0.74
CA SER A 160 4.79 11.80 -1.78
C SER A 160 4.68 13.33 -1.74
N GLY A 161 4.02 13.91 -0.74
CA GLY A 161 3.87 15.35 -0.54
C GLY A 161 2.64 15.97 -1.22
N VAL A 162 1.72 15.16 -1.76
CA VAL A 162 0.46 15.66 -2.31
C VAL A 162 -0.48 16.04 -1.18
N LYS A 163 -1.08 17.24 -1.27
CA LYS A 163 -1.99 17.75 -0.25
C LYS A 163 -3.35 17.05 -0.30
N LEU A 164 -4.04 17.01 0.84
CA LEU A 164 -5.38 16.39 0.96
C LEU A 164 -6.45 17.09 0.12
N ASP A 165 -6.24 18.36 -0.26
CA ASP A 165 -7.14 19.14 -1.13
C ASP A 165 -6.81 19.01 -2.63
N ASP A 166 -5.80 18.21 -3.01
CA ASP A 166 -5.53 17.87 -4.40
C ASP A 166 -6.68 17.02 -4.97
N ARG A 167 -7.11 17.35 -6.19
CA ARG A 167 -8.20 16.64 -6.90
C ARG A 167 -8.02 15.11 -6.95
N ARG A 168 -6.78 14.63 -7.01
CA ARG A 168 -6.47 13.19 -7.02
C ARG A 168 -6.81 12.55 -5.68
N VAL A 169 -6.47 13.22 -4.58
CA VAL A 169 -6.80 12.74 -3.24
C VAL A 169 -8.31 12.85 -3.00
N LEU A 170 -8.91 13.99 -3.31
CA LEU A 170 -10.35 14.20 -3.14
C LEU A 170 -11.19 13.18 -3.91
N GLY A 171 -10.89 12.95 -5.19
CA GLY A 171 -11.63 11.98 -6.00
C GLY A 171 -11.52 10.54 -5.48
N ALA A 172 -10.39 10.17 -4.86
CA ALA A 172 -10.20 8.86 -4.25
C ALA A 172 -10.90 8.73 -2.89
N LEU A 173 -10.93 9.80 -2.10
CA LEU A 173 -11.71 9.85 -0.86
C LEU A 173 -13.21 9.77 -1.16
N GLU A 174 -13.71 10.52 -2.14
CA GLU A 174 -15.09 10.41 -2.63
C GLU A 174 -15.42 8.99 -3.11
N TRP A 175 -14.49 8.34 -3.82
CA TRP A 175 -14.65 6.94 -4.23
C TRP A 175 -14.78 6.01 -3.00
N LEU A 176 -13.95 6.19 -1.97
CA LEU A 176 -14.00 5.38 -0.74
C LEU A 176 -15.27 5.64 0.09
N GLU A 177 -15.78 6.87 0.11
CA GLU A 177 -17.05 7.23 0.73
C GLU A 177 -18.25 6.55 0.03
N ALA A 178 -18.19 6.45 -1.30
CA ALA A 178 -19.18 5.71 -2.09
C ALA A 178 -19.08 4.17 -1.91
N HIS A 179 -18.00 3.68 -1.29
CA HIS A 179 -17.77 2.26 -0.97
C HIS A 179 -17.50 2.05 0.53
N PRO A 180 -18.51 2.30 1.40
CA PRO A 180 -18.32 2.36 2.85
C PRO A 180 -18.23 0.99 3.52
N ASP A 181 -18.50 -0.11 2.81
CA ASP A 181 -18.52 -1.46 3.38
C ASP A 181 -17.15 -1.85 3.99
N LEU A 182 -17.18 -2.22 5.26
CA LEU A 182 -16.02 -2.66 6.04
C LEU A 182 -15.92 -4.19 6.11
N ASP A 183 -17.01 -4.92 5.90
CA ASP A 183 -17.02 -6.39 5.87
C ASP A 183 -16.46 -6.92 4.55
N HIS A 184 -16.61 -6.14 3.46
CA HIS A 184 -16.08 -6.49 2.15
C HIS A 184 -15.47 -5.28 1.44
N PRO A 185 -14.22 -5.37 0.94
CA PRO A 185 -13.60 -4.28 0.18
C PRO A 185 -14.35 -4.02 -1.13
N GLY A 186 -14.98 -2.84 -1.23
CA GLY A 186 -15.70 -2.41 -2.42
C GLY A 186 -14.86 -2.53 -3.70
N GLY A 187 -15.51 -2.86 -4.82
CA GLY A 187 -14.85 -3.08 -6.12
C GLY A 187 -14.28 -4.49 -6.34
N ILE A 188 -14.08 -5.28 -5.28
CA ILE A 188 -13.70 -6.70 -5.40
C ILE A 188 -14.95 -7.56 -5.70
N PRO A 189 -14.95 -8.41 -6.74
CA PRO A 189 -16.08 -9.29 -7.05
C PRO A 189 -16.37 -10.30 -5.93
N LEU A 190 -17.65 -10.51 -5.61
CA LEU A 190 -18.09 -11.50 -4.61
C LEU A 190 -17.87 -12.94 -5.07
N ASP A 191 -17.84 -13.14 -6.38
CA ASP A 191 -17.70 -14.43 -7.08
C ASP A 191 -16.27 -14.68 -7.57
N HIS A 192 -15.29 -13.88 -7.14
CA HIS A 192 -13.88 -14.11 -7.46
C HIS A 192 -13.45 -15.49 -6.92
N PRO A 193 -12.75 -16.35 -7.70
CA PRO A 193 -12.41 -17.72 -7.29
C PRO A 193 -11.66 -17.81 -5.95
N GLU A 194 -10.73 -16.89 -5.74
CA GLU A 194 -9.91 -16.74 -4.53
C GLU A 194 -10.65 -16.09 -3.37
N LYS A 195 -11.86 -15.56 -3.58
CA LYS A 195 -12.69 -14.89 -2.56
C LYS A 195 -11.97 -13.75 -1.85
N TRP A 196 -11.28 -12.90 -2.61
CA TRP A 196 -10.41 -11.85 -2.09
C TRP A 196 -11.05 -10.95 -1.03
N GLY A 197 -12.35 -10.69 -1.11
CA GLY A 197 -13.03 -9.88 -0.10
C GLY A 197 -13.08 -10.49 1.30
N GLN A 198 -13.10 -11.83 1.41
CA GLN A 198 -13.01 -12.53 2.69
C GLN A 198 -11.57 -12.66 3.15
N VAL A 199 -10.65 -12.86 2.21
CA VAL A 199 -9.23 -13.13 2.49
C VAL A 199 -8.49 -11.88 2.98
N LEU A 200 -8.90 -10.68 2.53
CA LEU A 200 -8.24 -9.40 2.80
C LEU A 200 -8.91 -8.60 3.94
N PHE A 201 -9.69 -9.26 4.81
CA PHE A 201 -10.55 -8.57 5.76
C PHE A 201 -9.75 -7.66 6.70
N TYR A 202 -8.75 -8.18 7.41
CA TYR A 202 -8.00 -7.39 8.38
C TYR A 202 -7.14 -6.32 7.70
N TYR A 203 -6.58 -6.61 6.54
CA TYR A 203 -5.84 -5.63 5.75
C TYR A 203 -6.75 -4.48 5.27
N HIS A 204 -7.97 -4.80 4.83
CA HIS A 204 -8.97 -3.80 4.44
C HIS A 204 -9.32 -2.86 5.58
N VAL A 205 -9.66 -3.38 6.76
CA VAL A 205 -10.02 -2.52 7.89
C VAL A 205 -8.82 -1.75 8.45
N ALA A 206 -7.61 -2.33 8.42
CA ALA A 206 -6.38 -1.64 8.80
C ALA A 206 -6.13 -0.42 7.94
N ILE A 207 -6.14 -0.57 6.61
CA ILE A 207 -5.84 0.53 5.71
C ILE A 207 -6.94 1.59 5.69
N ARG A 208 -8.21 1.20 5.90
CA ARG A 208 -9.31 2.15 6.10
C ARG A 208 -9.13 2.96 7.39
N GLY A 209 -8.57 2.37 8.44
CA GLY A 209 -8.15 3.08 9.65
C GLY A 209 -7.03 4.08 9.38
N GLU A 210 -5.99 3.68 8.62
CA GLU A 210 -4.91 4.60 8.25
C GLU A 210 -5.40 5.80 7.41
N ILE A 211 -6.33 5.56 6.48
CA ILE A 211 -7.02 6.64 5.76
C ILE A 211 -7.78 7.56 6.70
N ALA A 212 -8.43 7.01 7.73
CA ALA A 212 -9.15 7.83 8.71
C ALA A 212 -8.22 8.78 9.47
N ILE A 213 -7.04 8.31 9.86
CA ILE A 213 -5.99 9.13 10.47
C ILE A 213 -5.51 10.21 9.49
N ALA A 214 -5.13 9.79 8.27
CA ALA A 214 -4.55 10.69 7.28
C ALA A 214 -5.51 11.80 6.81
N ASN A 215 -6.80 11.48 6.66
CA ASN A 215 -7.81 12.43 6.20
C ASN A 215 -8.35 13.33 7.32
N GLY A 216 -8.31 12.87 8.57
CA GLY A 216 -8.89 13.59 9.73
C GLY A 216 -10.40 13.82 9.66
N LYS A 217 -11.10 13.27 8.65
CA LYS A 217 -12.53 13.46 8.37
C LYS A 217 -13.27 12.14 8.17
N SER A 218 -12.94 11.12 8.96
CA SER A 218 -13.49 9.78 8.79
C SER A 218 -14.20 9.28 10.04
N ASP A 219 -14.77 10.19 10.83
CA ASP A 219 -15.51 9.85 12.05
C ASP A 219 -16.65 8.86 11.81
N TYR A 220 -17.23 8.88 10.61
CA TYR A 220 -18.27 7.96 10.19
C TYR A 220 -17.82 6.49 10.13
N LEU A 221 -16.52 6.23 9.99
CA LEU A 221 -15.95 4.88 9.95
C LEU A 221 -15.57 4.36 11.34
N LEU A 222 -15.27 5.25 12.29
CA LEU A 222 -14.61 4.86 13.54
C LEU A 222 -15.51 4.02 14.46
N GLU A 223 -16.78 4.39 14.62
CA GLU A 223 -17.73 3.61 15.42
C GLU A 223 -18.05 2.24 14.77
N PRO A 224 -18.45 2.17 13.48
CA PRO A 224 -18.64 0.88 12.80
C PRO A 224 -17.41 -0.03 12.85
N LEU A 225 -16.22 0.53 12.62
CA LEU A 225 -14.96 -0.20 12.69
C LEU A 225 -14.69 -0.78 14.09
N THR A 226 -14.96 0.02 15.14
CA THR A 226 -14.79 -0.42 16.54
C THR A 226 -15.72 -1.57 16.86
N ILE A 227 -17.01 -1.45 16.51
CA ILE A 227 -18.02 -2.50 16.75
C ILE A 227 -17.61 -3.78 16.01
N LEU A 228 -17.26 -3.64 14.72
CA LEU A 228 -16.88 -4.76 13.87
C LEU A 228 -15.70 -5.57 14.42
N LEU A 229 -14.70 -4.88 14.98
CA LEU A 229 -13.52 -5.50 15.57
C LEU A 229 -13.80 -6.03 16.99
N ALA A 230 -14.57 -5.32 17.81
CA ALA A 230 -14.95 -5.81 19.14
C ALA A 230 -15.68 -7.17 19.05
N ASP A 231 -16.58 -7.34 18.08
CA ASP A 231 -17.30 -8.60 17.84
C ASP A 231 -16.39 -9.76 17.36
N ARG A 232 -15.21 -9.44 16.83
CA ARG A 232 -14.24 -10.41 16.28
C ARG A 232 -13.06 -10.69 17.20
N GLN A 233 -12.87 -9.91 18.26
CA GLN A 233 -11.80 -10.12 19.21
C GLN A 233 -12.01 -11.44 19.97
N ARG A 234 -10.99 -12.28 20.00
CA ARG A 234 -11.01 -13.54 20.77
C ARG A 234 -10.84 -13.25 22.25
N VAL A 235 -11.16 -14.23 23.10
CA VAL A 235 -11.06 -14.12 24.57
C VAL A 235 -9.62 -13.81 25.03
N ASP A 236 -8.61 -14.26 24.30
CA ASP A 236 -7.20 -13.98 24.57
C ASP A 236 -6.73 -12.61 24.02
N GLY A 237 -7.64 -11.84 23.43
CA GLY A 237 -7.37 -10.52 22.84
C GLY A 237 -6.89 -10.56 21.38
N SER A 238 -6.61 -11.74 20.83
CA SER A 238 -6.11 -11.89 19.46
C SER A 238 -7.22 -11.82 18.40
N PHE A 239 -6.81 -11.59 17.17
CA PHE A 239 -7.63 -11.62 15.97
C PHE A 239 -7.11 -12.68 15.02
N VAL A 240 -8.02 -13.39 14.33
CA VAL A 240 -7.69 -14.40 13.32
C VAL A 240 -8.75 -14.35 12.23
N ASN A 241 -8.33 -14.48 10.97
CA ASN A 241 -9.21 -14.69 9.82
C ASN A 241 -9.01 -16.14 9.30
N PRO A 242 -9.90 -17.08 9.62
CA PRO A 242 -9.78 -18.47 9.16
C PRO A 242 -9.82 -18.63 7.63
N HIS A 243 -10.28 -17.62 6.90
CA HIS A 243 -10.29 -17.60 5.43
C HIS A 243 -9.06 -16.89 4.84
N GLY A 244 -8.18 -16.41 5.70
CA GLY A 244 -7.09 -15.48 5.38
C GLY A 244 -5.80 -16.09 4.89
N THR A 245 -5.70 -17.42 4.73
CA THR A 245 -4.42 -18.12 4.46
C THR A 245 -3.63 -17.55 3.28
N LEU A 246 -4.29 -17.16 2.18
CA LEU A 246 -3.63 -16.56 1.02
C LEU A 246 -2.92 -15.23 1.35
N MET A 247 -3.41 -14.50 2.35
CA MET A 247 -2.84 -13.24 2.84
C MET A 247 -2.23 -13.38 4.25
N LYS A 248 -2.14 -14.62 4.75
CA LYS A 248 -1.64 -14.97 6.09
C LYS A 248 -2.42 -14.34 7.25
N GLU A 249 -3.64 -13.88 7.02
CA GLU A 249 -4.49 -13.34 8.10
C GLU A 249 -5.03 -14.47 9.02
N ASP A 250 -4.76 -15.73 8.72
CA ASP A 250 -4.96 -16.86 9.64
C ASP A 250 -3.87 -16.96 10.72
N ASP A 251 -2.74 -16.27 10.55
CA ASP A 251 -1.75 -16.07 11.59
C ASP A 251 -2.24 -14.99 12.58
N PRO A 252 -2.42 -15.32 13.88
CA PRO A 252 -2.89 -14.37 14.87
C PRO A 252 -1.97 -13.17 15.06
N ILE A 253 -0.66 -13.29 14.81
CA ILE A 253 0.28 -12.18 14.95
C ILE A 253 -0.03 -11.11 13.89
N LEU A 254 -0.17 -11.53 12.63
CA LEU A 254 -0.45 -10.60 11.54
C LEU A 254 -1.85 -9.99 11.66
N ALA A 255 -2.88 -10.82 11.85
CA ALA A 255 -4.25 -10.34 11.97
C ALA A 255 -4.43 -9.40 13.17
N THR A 256 -3.82 -9.71 14.32
CA THR A 256 -3.87 -8.82 15.49
C THR A 256 -3.15 -7.50 15.24
N ALA A 257 -1.99 -7.52 14.58
CA ALA A 257 -1.28 -6.28 14.23
C ALA A 257 -2.13 -5.38 13.31
N LEU A 258 -2.76 -5.95 12.28
CA LEU A 258 -3.65 -5.23 11.37
C LEU A 258 -4.89 -4.68 12.10
N ALA A 259 -5.52 -5.47 12.96
CA ALA A 259 -6.65 -5.02 13.77
C ALA A 259 -6.27 -3.87 14.72
N ILE A 260 -5.09 -3.92 15.34
CA ILE A 260 -4.58 -2.83 16.19
C ILE A 260 -4.30 -1.57 15.35
N THR A 261 -3.73 -1.70 14.16
CA THR A 261 -3.55 -0.57 13.22
C THR A 261 -4.90 0.09 12.92
N ALA A 262 -5.94 -0.70 12.65
CA ALA A 262 -7.29 -0.19 12.43
C ALA A 262 -7.83 0.57 13.65
N LEU A 263 -7.69 -0.01 14.86
CA LEU A 263 -8.12 0.61 16.12
C LEU A 263 -7.30 1.84 16.50
N GLY A 264 -6.05 1.95 16.05
CA GLY A 264 -5.20 3.13 16.23
C GLY A 264 -5.88 4.40 15.72
N ALA A 265 -6.68 4.31 14.66
CA ALA A 265 -7.47 5.42 14.13
C ALA A 265 -8.54 5.93 15.11
N VAL A 266 -9.10 5.04 15.92
CA VAL A 266 -10.11 5.37 16.93
C VAL A 266 -9.45 6.06 18.13
N LEU A 267 -8.25 5.62 18.50
CA LEU A 267 -7.50 6.12 19.65
C LEU A 267 -6.76 7.43 19.39
N SER A 268 -6.51 7.77 18.13
CA SER A 268 -5.79 8.98 17.72
C SER A 268 -6.69 10.22 17.58
N ARG A 269 -7.92 10.15 18.11
CA ARG A 269 -8.85 11.28 18.23
C ARG A 269 -8.41 12.28 19.29
#